data_AF-A0A2D8FL58-F1
#
_entry.id   AF-A0A2D8FL58-F1
#
_cell.length_a   1.000
_cell.length_b   1.000
_cell.length_c   1.000
_cell.angle_alpha   90.00
_cell.angle_beta   90.00
_cell.angle_gamma   90.00
#
_symmetry.space_group_name_H-M   'P 1'
#
loop_
_entity.id
_entity.type
_entity.pdbx_description
1 polymer ?
#
loop_
_entity_poly.entity_id
_entity_poly.type
_entity_poly.pdbx_seq_one_letter_code
_entity_poly.pdbx_strand_id
1 'polypeptide(L)' 'MFKKIRGMFSSDLSIDLGTANTLIYVRDRGIVLDEPSVVAI' A
#
# COMPACT_ATOMS: atom_id res chain seq x y z
N MET A 1 -7.07 -12.46 -22.66
CA MET A 1 -6.28 -13.50 -21.96
C MET A 1 -5.15 -12.92 -21.12
N PHE A 2 -4.28 -12.05 -21.65
CA PHE A 2 -3.14 -11.45 -20.93
C PHE A 2 -3.46 -10.57 -19.70
N LYS A 3 -4.62 -9.91 -19.66
CA LYS A 3 -5.01 -9.05 -18.51
C LYS A 3 -5.15 -9.81 -17.19
N LYS A 4 -5.60 -11.08 -17.22
CA LYS A 4 -5.77 -11.90 -16.00
C LYS A 4 -4.44 -12.29 -15.36
N ILE A 5 -3.41 -12.53 -16.18
CA ILE A 5 -2.07 -12.87 -15.68
C ILE A 5 -1.45 -11.66 -14.98
N ARG A 6 -1.60 -10.44 -15.52
CA ARG A 6 -1.12 -9.21 -14.85
C ARG A 6 -1.79 -8.95 -13.50
N GLY A 7 -3.08 -9.24 -13.36
CA GLY A 7 -3.79 -9.07 -12.09
C GLY A 7 -3.31 -10.02 -10.98
N MET A 8 -2.85 -11.22 -11.35
CA MET A 8 -2.36 -12.21 -10.39
C MET A 8 -0.98 -11.85 -9.79
N PHE A 9 -0.19 -11.04 -10.50
CA PHE A 9 1.09 -10.50 -10.02
C PHE A 9 0.97 -9.05 -9.51
N SER A 10 -0.25 -8.49 -9.49
CA SER A 10 -0.51 -7.19 -8.90
C SER A 10 -0.57 -7.34 -7.38
N SER A 11 0.26 -6.60 -6.64
CA SER A 11 0.08 -6.48 -5.20
C SER A 11 -1.10 -5.55 -4.92
N ASP A 12 -2.20 -6.12 -4.44
CA ASP A 12 -3.33 -5.35 -3.95
C ASP A 12 -2.91 -4.55 -2.72
N LEU A 13 -2.92 -3.23 -2.87
CA LEU A 13 -2.47 -2.24 -1.90
C LEU A 13 -3.64 -1.37 -1.47
N SER A 14 -3.71 -1.07 -0.18
CA SER A 14 -4.54 0.00 0.37
C SER A 14 -3.63 0.98 1.11
N ILE A 15 -3.83 2.27 0.89
CA ILE A 15 -3.02 3.34 1.48
C ILE A 15 -3.95 4.22 2.29
N ASP A 16 -3.63 4.40 3.57
CA ASP A 16 -4.27 5.38 4.44
C ASP A 16 -3.32 6.59 4.56
N LEU A 17 -3.81 7.76 4.15
CA LEU A 17 -3.07 9.02 4.17
C LEU A 17 -3.59 9.89 5.32
N GLY A 18 -3.22 9.50 6.53
CA GLY A 18 -3.53 10.26 7.73
C GLY A 18 -2.69 11.53 7.86
N THR A 19 -3.19 12.48 8.65
CA THR A 19 -2.48 13.74 8.94
C THR A 19 -1.17 13.54 9.70
N ALA A 20 -1.09 12.50 10.54
CA ALA A 20 0.10 12.19 11.35
C ALA A 20 0.90 11.01 10.79
N ASN A 21 0.23 9.97 10.28
CA ASN A 21 0.84 8.74 9.80
C ASN A 21 0.28 8.34 8.43
N THR A 22 1.13 7.74 7.62
CA THR A 22 0.75 7.04 6.40
C THR A 22 0.89 5.55 6.67
N LEU A 23 -0.16 4.79 6.38
CA LEU A 23 -0.16 3.34 6.51
C LEU A 23 -0.34 2.69 5.15
N ILE A 24 0.36 1.57 4.91
CA ILE A 24 0.16 0.73 3.74
C ILE A 24 -0.22 -0.67 4.18
N TYR A 25 -1.35 -1.17 3.67
CA TYR A 25 -1.79 -2.54 3.82
C TYR A 25 -1.62 -3.30 2.50
N VAL A 26 -1.11 -4.52 2.59
CA VAL A 26 -1.06 -5.48 1.48
C VAL A 26 -1.97 -6.66 1.81
N ARG A 27 -2.85 -7.01 0.87
CA ARG A 27 -3.71 -8.21 1.00
C ARG A 27 -2.83 -9.43 1.35
N ASP A 28 -3.28 -10.19 2.35
CA ASP A 28 -2.61 -11.40 2.86
C ASP A 28 -1.23 -11.17 3.52
N ARG A 29 -0.79 -9.92 3.68
CA ARG A 29 0.44 -9.56 4.41
C ARG A 29 0.22 -8.62 5.58
N GLY A 30 -0.92 -7.93 5.65
CA GLY A 30 -1.20 -6.99 6.74
C GLY A 30 -0.65 -5.59 6.47
N ILE A 31 -0.48 -4.81 7.54
CA ILE A 31 0.17 -3.50 7.49
C ILE A 31 1.67 -3.73 7.26
N VAL A 32 2.19 -3.19 6.16
CA VAL A 32 3.61 -3.32 5.75
C VAL A 32 4.38 -2.01 5.89
N LEU A 33 3.69 -0.89 6.11
CA LEU A 33 4.27 0.42 6.40
C LEU A 33 3.36 1.16 7.38
N ASP A 34 3.98 1.78 8.38
CA ASP A 34 3.37 2.74 9.32
C ASP A 34 4.45 3.78 9.66
N GLU A 35 4.44 4.89 8.93
CA GLU A 35 5.47 5.94 9.01
C GLU A 35 4.81 7.30 9.20
N PRO A 36 5.49 8.28 9.84
CA PRO A 36 4.97 9.64 9.92
C PRO A 36 4.73 10.27 8.54
N SER A 37 3.59 10.94 8.37
CA SER A 37 3.22 11.70 7.17
C SER A 37 3.98 13.03 7.11
N VAL A 38 5.30 12.99 6.95
CA VAL A 38 6.19 14.15 7.02
C VAL A 38 7.13 14.20 5.82
N VAL A 39 7.45 15.41 5.36
CA VAL A 39 8.51 15.69 4.39
C VAL A 39 9.47 16.70 5.01
N ALA A 40 10.77 16.39 5.01
CA ALA A 40 11.81 17.35 5.36
C ALA A 40 12.08 18.25 4.14
N ILE A 41 12.03 19.57 4.33
CA ILE A 41 12.22 20.60 3.31
C ILE A 41 13.54 21.34 3.47
#